data_AF-A0A7V2JTK1-F1
#
_entry.id   AF-A0A7V2JTK1-F1
#
_cell.length_a   1.000
_cell.length_b   1.000
_cell.length_c   1.000
_cell.angle_alpha   90.00
_cell.angle_beta   90.00
_cell.angle_gamma   90.00
#
_symmetry.space_group_name_H-M   'P 1'
#
loop_
_entity.id
_entity.type
_entity.pdbx_description
1 polymer ?
#
loop_
_entity_poly.entity_id
_entity_poly.type
_entity_poly.pdbx_seq_one_letter_code
_entity_poly.pdbx_strand_id
1 'polypeptide(L)' 'MYRLTVISSPDYAYGFRLAGANVIEARNRDEPKRILISAINDDESGVIAVEEGFMSEIDASLQAKIERLYR' A
#
# COMPACT_ATOMS: atom_id res chain seq x y z
N MET A 1 -10.41 6.18 -14.09
CA MET A 1 -11.19 5.33 -13.16
C MET A 1 -10.21 4.89 -12.09
N TYR A 2 -10.50 5.11 -10.81
CA TYR A 2 -9.53 4.84 -9.76
C TYR A 2 -9.41 3.34 -9.46
N ARG A 3 -8.19 2.86 -9.13
CA ARG A 3 -7.91 1.44 -8.81
C ARG A 3 -7.74 1.21 -7.31
N LEU A 4 -8.08 -0.01 -6.87
CA LEU A 4 -7.71 -0.54 -5.56
C LEU A 4 -6.33 -1.18 -5.67
N THR A 5 -5.37 -0.64 -4.94
CA THR A 5 -4.02 -1.18 -4.81
C THR A 5 -3.84 -1.82 -3.43
N VAL A 6 -3.36 -3.06 -3.38
CA VAL A 6 -3.11 -3.81 -2.14
C VAL A 6 -1.61 -4.03 -1.99
N ILE A 7 -1.04 -3.57 -0.88
CA ILE A 7 0.35 -3.80 -0.50
C ILE A 7 0.38 -4.93 0.54
N SER A 8 0.93 -6.08 0.18
CA SER A 8 0.88 -7.29 1.02
C SER A 8 2.11 -8.16 0.84
N SER A 9 2.38 -9.05 1.78
CA SER A 9 3.41 -10.07 1.69
C SER A 9 3.06 -11.11 0.59
N PRO A 10 4.06 -11.83 0.05
CA PRO A 10 3.83 -12.84 -0.98
C PRO A 10 2.82 -13.92 -0.57
N ASP A 11 2.73 -14.21 0.73
CA ASP A 11 1.88 -15.26 1.30
C ASP A 11 0.39 -14.96 1.10
N TYR A 12 -0.02 -13.68 1.18
CA TYR A 12 -1.41 -13.26 1.02
C TYR A 12 -1.70 -12.65 -0.36
N ALA A 13 -0.67 -12.21 -1.09
CA ALA A 13 -0.79 -11.53 -2.37
C ALA A 13 -1.60 -12.30 -3.42
N TYR A 14 -1.48 -13.63 -3.43
CA TYR A 14 -2.17 -14.48 -4.40
C TYR A 14 -3.69 -14.40 -4.29
N GLY A 15 -4.24 -14.36 -3.07
CA GLY A 15 -5.69 -14.27 -2.83
C GLY A 15 -6.29 -12.99 -3.39
N PHE A 16 -5.63 -11.85 -3.16
CA PHE A 16 -6.06 -10.56 -3.71
C PHE A 16 -5.98 -10.52 -5.24
N ARG A 17 -4.96 -11.15 -5.82
CA ARG A 17 -4.80 -11.20 -7.29
C ARG A 17 -5.91 -12.03 -7.95
N LEU A 18 -6.28 -13.16 -7.34
CA LEU A 18 -7.43 -13.96 -7.78
C LEU A 18 -8.76 -13.20 -7.70
N ALA A 19 -8.90 -12.30 -6.73
CA ALA A 19 -10.06 -11.43 -6.60
C ALA A 19 -10.06 -10.22 -7.57
N GLY A 20 -9.03 -10.10 -8.43
CA GLY A 20 -8.92 -9.03 -9.43
C GLY A 20 -8.39 -7.70 -8.90
N ALA A 21 -7.83 -7.67 -7.69
CA ALA A 21 -7.19 -6.47 -7.16
C ALA A 21 -5.80 -6.24 -7.79
N ASN A 22 -5.37 -4.97 -7.85
CA ASN A 22 -3.98 -4.65 -8.16
C ASN A 22 -3.14 -4.90 -6.91
N VAL A 23 -2.14 -5.77 -6.98
CA VAL A 23 -1.34 -6.19 -5.81
C VAL A 23 0.12 -5.87 -6.02
N ILE A 24 0.73 -5.21 -5.03
CA ILE A 24 2.16 -4.97 -4.97
C ILE A 24 2.72 -5.76 -3.80
N GLU A 25 3.57 -6.73 -4.10
CA GLU A 25 4.22 -7.57 -3.09
C GLU A 25 5.37 -6.81 -2.40
N ALA A 26 5.43 -6.86 -1.08
CA ALA A 26 6.59 -6.43 -0.30
C ALA A 26 7.26 -7.64 0.35
N ARG A 27 8.55 -7.83 0.09
CA ARG A 27 9.31 -9.03 0.48
C ARG A 27 10.20 -8.84 1.70
N ASN A 28 10.41 -7.61 2.12
CA ASN A 28 11.19 -7.25 3.30
C ASN A 28 10.53 -6.07 4.03
N ARG A 29 11.03 -5.73 5.21
CA ARG A 29 10.43 -4.69 6.07
C ARG A 29 10.60 -3.26 5.54
N ASP A 30 11.57 -3.03 4.65
CA ASP A 30 11.89 -1.69 4.13
C ASP A 30 11.12 -1.35 2.83
N GLU A 31 10.65 -2.36 2.11
CA GLU A 31 9.88 -2.21 0.87
C GLU A 31 8.50 -1.57 1.03
N PRO A 32 7.68 -1.90 2.06
CA PRO A 32 6.32 -1.39 2.18
C PRO A 32 6.27 0.13 2.20
N LYS A 33 7.22 0.77 2.90
CA LYS A 33 7.32 2.23 2.97
C LYS A 33 7.55 2.84 1.59
N ARG A 34 8.51 2.31 0.82
CA ARG A 34 8.83 2.79 -0.53
C ARG A 34 7.65 2.59 -1.49
N ILE A 35 7.02 1.42 -1.42
CA ILE A 35 5.86 1.08 -2.24
C ILE A 35 4.68 2.00 -1.91
N LEU A 36 4.40 2.23 -0.62
CA LEU A 36 3.32 3.10 -0.17
C LEU A 36 3.54 4.55 -0.62
N ILE A 37 4.77 5.08 -0.50
CA ILE A 37 5.10 6.41 -1.01
C ILE A 37 4.84 6.49 -2.53
N SER A 38 5.24 5.47 -3.28
CA SER A 38 5.02 5.43 -4.73
C SER A 38 3.53 5.36 -5.07
N ALA A 39 2.76 4.53 -4.35
CA ALA A 39 1.33 4.35 -4.57
C ALA A 39 0.52 5.60 -4.18
N ILE A 40 0.95 6.35 -3.16
CA ILE A 40 0.32 7.62 -2.76
C ILE A 40 0.46 8.69 -3.84
N ASN A 41 1.58 8.73 -4.57
CA ASN A 41 1.78 9.72 -5.63
C ASN A 41 1.28 9.23 -7.00
N ASP A 42 0.61 8.08 -7.06
CA ASP A 42 0.02 7.54 -8.27
C ASP A 42 -1.42 8.04 -8.40
N ASP A 43 -1.65 8.91 -9.37
CA ASP A 43 -2.95 9.55 -9.62
C ASP A 43 -4.06 8.57 -10.02
N GLU A 44 -3.71 7.32 -10.39
CA GLU A 44 -4.70 6.29 -10.69
C GLU A 44 -5.18 5.53 -9.45
N SER A 45 -4.47 5.61 -8.32
CA SER A 45 -4.81 4.92 -7.09
C SER A 45 -5.90 5.68 -6.31
N GLY A 46 -7.06 5.03 -6.09
CA GLY A 46 -8.15 5.62 -5.30
C GLY A 46 -8.22 5.08 -3.87
N VAL A 47 -7.86 3.81 -3.69
CA VAL A 47 -7.80 3.16 -2.38
C VAL A 47 -6.51 2.35 -2.32
N ILE A 48 -5.75 2.55 -1.26
CA ILE A 48 -4.54 1.77 -0.97
C ILE A 48 -4.80 0.98 0.31
N ALA A 49 -4.90 -0.34 0.18
CA ALA A 49 -4.94 -1.25 1.31
C ALA A 49 -3.51 -1.70 1.63
N VAL A 50 -3.16 -1.74 2.91
CA VAL A 50 -1.82 -2.14 3.38
C VAL A 50 -2.00 -3.20 4.46
N GLU A 51 -1.21 -4.27 4.37
CA GLU A 51 -1.16 -5.30 5.41
C GLU A 51 -0.74 -4.70 6.76
N GLU A 52 -1.43 -5.07 7.84
CA GLU A 52 -1.24 -4.48 9.17
C GLU A 52 0.20 -4.61 9.67
N GLY A 53 0.86 -5.74 9.38
CA GLY A 53 2.26 -5.97 9.73
C GLY A 53 3.25 -4.99 9.11
N PHE A 54 2.86 -4.26 8.06
CA PHE A 54 3.66 -3.21 7.45
C PHE A 54 3.36 -1.82 8.02
N MET A 55 2.22 -1.65 8.69
CA MET A 55 1.84 -0.36 9.29
C MET A 55 2.80 0.06 10.41
N SER A 56 3.41 -0.89 11.11
CA SER A 56 4.43 -0.58 12.13
C SER A 56 5.74 -0.02 11.54
N GLU A 57 6.00 -0.24 10.26
CA GLU A 57 7.19 0.26 9.55
C GLU A 57 6.93 1.64 8.89
N ILE A 58 5.69 2.15 8.98
CA ILE A 58 5.32 3.50 8.53
C ILE A 58 5.71 4.48 9.64
N ASP A 59 6.63 5.38 9.32
CA ASP A 59 7.04 6.42 10.24
C ASP A 59 6.00 7.54 10.40
N ALA A 60 6.14 8.33 11.47
CA ALA A 60 5.26 9.46 11.76
C ALA A 60 5.20 10.50 10.62
N SER A 61 6.25 10.61 9.80
CA SER A 61 6.27 11.53 8.66
C SER A 61 5.34 11.06 7.54
N LEU A 62 5.38 9.77 7.20
CA LEU A 62 4.51 9.18 6.20
C LEU A 62 3.05 9.16 6.68
N GLN A 63 2.82 8.88 7.96
CA GLN A 63 1.49 8.97 8.56
C GLN A 63 0.91 10.39 8.46
N ALA A 64 1.69 11.42 8.80
CA ALA A 64 1.27 12.81 8.64
C ALA A 64 1.00 13.19 7.18
N LYS A 65 1.71 12.60 6.22
CA LYS A 65 1.45 12.77 4.78
C LYS A 65 0.10 12.18 4.40
N ILE A 66 -0.24 10.98 4.88
CA ILE A 66 -1.53 10.32 4.65
C ILE A 66 -2.67 11.18 5.21
N GLU A 67 -2.54 11.70 6.42
CA GLU A 67 -3.56 12.55 7.05
C GLU A 67 -3.81 13.87 6.29
N ARG A 68 -2.77 14.44 5.67
CA ARG A 68 -2.91 15.66 4.86
C ARG A 68 -3.64 15.42 3.55
N LEU A 69 -3.48 14.25 2.95
CA LEU A 69 -4.14 13.88 1.69
C LEU A 69 -5.63 13.59 1.87
N TYR A 70 -6.05 13.26 3.10
CA TYR A 70 -7.45 13.04 3.45
C TYR A 70 -8.24 14.34 3.73
N ARG A 71 -7.58 15.50 3.76
CA ARG A 71 -8.22 16.81 4.04
C ARG A 71 -8.73 17.52 2.80
#